data_AF-I1NV56-F1
#
_entry.id   AF-I1NV56-F1
#
_cell.length_a   1.000
_cell.length_b   1.000
_cell.length_c   1.000
_cell.angle_alpha   90.00
_cell.angle_beta   90.00
_cell.angle_gamma   90.00
#
_symmetry.space_group_name_H-M   'P 1'
#
loop_
_entity.id
_entity.type
_entity.pdbx_description
1 polymer ?
#
loop_
_entity_poly.entity_id
_entity_poly.type
_entity_poly.pdbx_seq_one_letter_code
_entity_poly.pdbx_strand_id
1 'polypeptide(L)'
;MAPKRRKEASTSTTISPPLPPGHSSIFYLELSNLATSYGQLMSAISSEAEVIITLESPSNSKGVKQFCKISDKLYTPSGGTFLVQITPDNSSPLEDRLTLLFRWKDLYFEAFHSKGKWYRMGDAEETLPPRSQLNYPMKEHQGIVKIPFETTYASVLGKKSFQCAPMGPGSFHAPLLQDSDDIRRGS
;
A
#
# COMPACT_ATOMS: atom_id res chain seq x y z
N MET A 1 -12.44 -56.50 33.39
CA MET A 1 -13.06 -55.20 33.07
C MET A 1 -12.08 -54.09 33.41
N ALA A 2 -11.60 -53.35 32.42
CA ALA A 2 -10.72 -52.18 32.57
C ALA A 2 -11.16 -51.14 31.52
N PRO A 3 -11.24 -49.84 31.85
CA PRO A 3 -11.84 -48.84 30.97
C PRO A 3 -10.86 -48.36 29.89
N LYS A 4 -11.37 -48.19 28.67
CA LYS A 4 -10.68 -47.56 27.54
C LYS A 4 -10.40 -46.08 27.85
N ARG A 5 -9.12 -45.70 27.97
CA ARG A 5 -8.69 -44.29 27.93
C ARG A 5 -8.76 -43.77 26.48
N ARG A 6 -9.68 -42.85 26.21
CA ARG A 6 -9.73 -42.03 24.99
C ARG A 6 -8.47 -41.16 24.93
N LYS A 7 -7.71 -41.24 23.84
CA LYS A 7 -6.72 -40.21 23.47
C LYS A 7 -7.49 -39.04 22.86
N GLU A 8 -7.56 -37.94 23.58
CA GLU A 8 -7.92 -36.65 23.00
C GLU A 8 -6.73 -36.16 22.18
N ALA A 9 -6.93 -36.02 20.87
CA ALA A 9 -5.98 -35.35 19.99
C ALA A 9 -6.20 -33.85 20.16
N SER A 10 -5.36 -33.21 20.97
CA SER A 10 -5.25 -31.75 21.00
C SER A 10 -4.62 -31.29 19.70
N THR A 11 -5.44 -30.86 18.74
CA THR A 11 -5.01 -30.01 17.63
C THR A 11 -4.61 -28.65 18.19
N SER A 12 -3.37 -28.54 18.64
CA SER A 12 -2.72 -27.25 18.82
C SER A 12 -2.50 -26.63 17.44
N THR A 13 -3.44 -25.80 17.01
CA THR A 13 -3.21 -24.87 15.91
C THR A 13 -2.12 -23.91 16.36
N THR A 14 -0.88 -24.19 15.96
CA THR A 14 0.24 -23.26 16.10
C THR A 14 -0.08 -22.05 15.22
N ILE A 15 -0.73 -21.03 15.81
CA ILE A 15 -0.82 -19.72 15.20
C ILE A 15 0.59 -19.15 15.32
N SER A 16 1.36 -19.27 14.24
CA SER A 16 2.64 -18.57 14.11
C SER A 16 2.40 -17.10 14.41
N PRO A 17 3.26 -16.44 15.23
CA PRO A 17 3.14 -15.01 15.44
C PRO A 17 3.19 -14.30 14.08
N PRO A 18 2.41 -13.22 13.87
CA PRO A 18 2.45 -12.47 12.62
C PRO A 18 3.89 -12.00 12.39
N LEU A 19 4.42 -12.29 11.20
CA LEU A 19 5.72 -11.80 10.78
C LEU A 19 5.73 -10.27 10.90
N PRO A 20 6.86 -9.65 11.31
CA PRO A 20 6.95 -8.20 11.35
C PRO A 20 6.66 -7.63 9.96
N PRO A 21 5.98 -6.48 9.86
CA PRO A 21 5.66 -5.88 8.57
C PRO A 21 6.94 -5.64 7.78
N GLY A 22 6.99 -6.22 6.57
CA GLY A 22 8.10 -6.04 5.65
C GLY A 22 8.24 -4.58 5.20
N HIS A 23 9.45 -4.19 4.80
CA HIS A 23 9.64 -2.91 4.12
C HIS A 23 8.92 -2.93 2.77
N SER A 24 8.23 -1.86 2.44
CA SER A 24 7.57 -1.66 1.15
C SER A 24 8.55 -1.06 0.13
N SER A 25 8.45 -1.37 -1.15
CA SER A 25 9.22 -0.63 -2.17
C SER A 25 8.71 0.81 -2.27
N ILE A 26 9.59 1.81 -2.43
CA ILE A 26 9.20 3.24 -2.51
C ILE A 26 9.44 3.73 -3.93
N PHE A 27 8.39 4.30 -4.53
CA PHE A 27 8.45 5.00 -5.80
C PHE A 27 8.09 6.47 -5.62
N TYR A 28 8.51 7.30 -6.57
CA TYR A 28 8.37 8.76 -6.48
C TYR A 28 7.55 9.29 -7.65
N LEU A 29 6.67 10.25 -7.36
CA LEU A 29 5.90 10.99 -8.34
C LEU A 29 6.07 12.49 -8.09
N GLU A 30 6.77 13.16 -9.01
CA GLU A 30 6.98 14.59 -8.98
C GLU A 30 5.93 15.30 -9.84
N LEU A 31 5.16 16.21 -9.24
CA LEU A 31 4.07 16.90 -9.92
C LEU A 31 4.56 18.01 -10.87
N SER A 32 5.69 18.66 -10.56
CA SER A 32 6.30 19.68 -11.42
C SER A 32 6.76 19.13 -12.79
N ASN A 33 7.10 17.83 -12.84
CA ASN A 33 7.57 17.11 -14.03
C ASN A 33 6.69 15.87 -14.29
N LEU A 34 5.37 16.04 -14.16
CA LEU A 34 4.40 14.94 -14.11
C LEU A 34 4.53 13.96 -15.28
N ALA A 35 4.67 14.43 -16.52
CA ALA A 35 4.71 13.55 -17.70
C ALA A 35 5.90 12.58 -17.64
N THR A 36 7.09 13.09 -17.35
CA THR A 36 8.31 12.28 -17.24
C THR A 36 8.26 11.40 -16.00
N SER A 37 7.90 11.98 -14.86
CA SER A 37 7.89 11.29 -13.58
C SER A 37 6.87 10.15 -13.55
N TYR A 38 5.69 10.35 -14.15
CA TYR A 38 4.68 9.31 -14.29
C TYR A 38 5.17 8.13 -15.15
N GLY A 39 5.83 8.41 -16.28
CA GLY A 39 6.41 7.35 -17.11
C GLY A 39 7.47 6.53 -16.38
N GLN A 40 8.34 7.21 -15.61
CA GLN A 40 9.34 6.56 -14.77
C GLN A 40 8.72 5.74 -13.64
N LEU A 41 7.70 6.28 -12.97
CA LEU A 41 6.94 5.61 -11.93
C LEU A 41 6.33 4.29 -12.44
N MET A 42 5.61 4.35 -13.55
CA MET A 42 4.94 3.17 -14.12
C MET A 42 5.95 2.11 -14.58
N SER A 43 7.07 2.54 -15.16
CA SER A 43 8.16 1.64 -15.54
C SER A 43 8.82 0.96 -14.32
N ALA A 44 9.07 1.73 -13.25
CA ALA A 44 9.69 1.23 -12.03
C ALA A 44 8.78 0.24 -11.28
N ILE A 45 7.49 0.56 -11.14
CA ILE A 45 6.50 -0.35 -10.53
C ILE A 45 6.44 -1.66 -11.32
N SER A 46 6.39 -1.59 -12.65
CA SER A 46 6.32 -2.78 -13.51
C SER A 46 7.58 -3.65 -13.38
N SER A 47 8.75 -3.02 -13.34
CA SER A 47 10.04 -3.71 -13.19
C SER A 47 10.17 -4.39 -11.83
N GLU A 48 9.76 -3.71 -10.75
CA GLU A 48 9.77 -4.26 -9.40
C GLU A 48 8.80 -5.45 -9.29
N ALA A 49 7.59 -5.33 -9.84
CA ALA A 49 6.65 -6.44 -9.87
C ALA A 49 7.24 -7.65 -10.59
N GLU A 50 7.92 -7.47 -11.73
CA GLU A 50 8.60 -8.56 -12.45
C GLU A 50 9.68 -9.25 -11.61
N VAL A 51 10.45 -8.48 -10.82
CA VAL A 51 11.43 -9.04 -9.88
C VAL A 51 10.75 -9.87 -8.79
N ILE A 52 9.73 -9.33 -8.13
CA ILE A 52 9.00 -10.03 -7.06
C ILE A 52 8.39 -11.31 -7.59
N ILE A 53 7.72 -11.24 -8.72
CA ILE A 53 7.07 -12.37 -9.39
C ILE A 53 8.08 -13.45 -9.79
N THR A 54 9.24 -13.05 -10.31
CA THR A 54 10.33 -13.98 -10.61
C THR A 54 10.83 -14.67 -9.35
N LEU A 55 10.86 -13.97 -8.21
CA LEU A 55 11.21 -14.55 -6.91
C LEU A 55 10.13 -15.48 -6.35
N GLU A 56 8.85 -15.19 -6.59
CA GLU A 56 7.72 -16.04 -6.19
C GLU A 56 7.57 -17.29 -7.08
N SER A 57 8.11 -17.25 -8.30
CA SER A 57 7.94 -18.31 -9.28
C SER A 57 8.56 -19.64 -8.82
N PRO A 58 7.86 -20.77 -9.04
CA PRO A 58 8.38 -22.09 -8.73
C PRO A 58 9.73 -22.34 -9.40
N SER A 59 10.67 -22.89 -8.65
CA SER A 59 11.91 -23.41 -9.21
C SER A 59 11.65 -24.77 -9.89
N ASN A 60 12.24 -24.98 -11.05
CA ASN A 60 12.29 -26.31 -11.65
C ASN A 60 13.25 -27.23 -10.86
N SER A 61 13.34 -28.51 -11.26
CA SER A 61 14.20 -29.51 -10.63
C SER A 61 15.70 -29.17 -10.62
N LYS A 62 16.12 -28.13 -11.36
CA LYS A 62 17.50 -27.60 -11.40
C LYS A 62 17.65 -26.29 -10.61
N GLY A 63 16.64 -25.88 -9.86
CA GLY A 63 16.65 -24.65 -9.05
C GLY A 63 16.37 -23.37 -9.85
N VAL A 64 16.20 -23.44 -11.17
CA VAL A 64 15.94 -22.26 -12.00
C VAL A 64 14.48 -21.84 -11.85
N LYS A 65 14.24 -20.61 -11.40
CA LYS A 65 12.89 -20.02 -11.34
C LYS A 65 12.43 -19.69 -12.75
N GLN A 66 11.25 -20.18 -13.12
CA GLN A 66 10.73 -20.02 -14.47
C GLN A 66 9.44 -19.19 -14.41
N PHE A 67 9.60 -17.88 -14.52
CA PHE A 67 8.47 -16.98 -14.75
C PHE A 67 8.10 -17.02 -16.23
N CYS A 68 6.81 -17.18 -16.51
CA CYS A 68 6.24 -17.00 -17.85
C CYS A 68 5.11 -15.97 -17.75
N LYS A 69 5.19 -14.90 -18.56
CA LYS A 69 4.07 -13.98 -18.76
C LYS A 69 2.88 -14.78 -19.29
N ILE A 70 1.68 -14.50 -18.77
CA ILE A 70 0.46 -15.10 -19.30
C ILE A 70 -0.07 -14.16 -20.36
N SER A 71 -0.01 -14.57 -21.63
CA SER A 71 -0.47 -13.74 -22.77
C SER A 71 0.19 -12.34 -22.79
N ASP A 72 1.50 -12.29 -22.58
CA ASP A 72 2.32 -11.06 -22.51
C ASP A 72 1.93 -10.05 -21.40
N LYS A 73 1.04 -10.44 -20.49
CA LYS A 73 0.66 -9.63 -19.33
C LYS A 73 1.37 -10.12 -18.08
N LEU A 74 1.79 -9.15 -17.27
CA LEU A 74 2.30 -9.37 -15.92
C LEU A 74 1.10 -9.66 -15.00
N TYR A 75 1.18 -10.71 -14.17
CA TYR A 75 0.24 -10.88 -13.07
C TYR A 75 0.65 -10.01 -11.88
N THR A 76 -0.22 -9.87 -10.88
CA THR A 76 0.11 -9.14 -9.65
C THR A 76 0.85 -10.04 -8.65
N PRO A 77 1.88 -9.55 -7.93
CA PRO A 77 2.55 -10.36 -6.91
C PRO A 77 1.58 -10.87 -5.83
N SER A 78 1.92 -11.97 -5.16
CA SER A 78 0.97 -12.65 -4.27
C SER A 78 0.61 -11.89 -2.99
N GLY A 79 1.47 -10.96 -2.54
CA GLY A 79 1.22 -10.17 -1.35
C GLY A 79 2.23 -9.04 -1.11
N GLY A 80 2.03 -8.32 -0.03
CA GLY A 80 2.87 -7.18 0.36
C GLY A 80 2.41 -5.87 -0.26
N THR A 81 3.20 -4.82 -0.04
CA THR A 81 2.81 -3.45 -0.35
C THR A 81 3.93 -2.65 -0.99
N PHE A 82 3.55 -1.57 -1.65
CA PHE A 82 4.47 -0.54 -2.14
C PHE A 82 3.94 0.86 -1.82
N LEU A 83 4.85 1.82 -1.83
CA LEU A 83 4.60 3.22 -1.53
C LEU A 83 4.80 4.07 -2.77
N VAL A 84 3.92 5.03 -2.99
CA VAL A 84 4.10 6.10 -3.98
C VAL A 84 4.17 7.43 -3.25
N GLN A 85 5.35 8.03 -3.22
CA GLN A 85 5.57 9.33 -2.59
C GLN A 85 5.40 10.43 -3.62
N ILE A 86 4.37 11.24 -3.42
CA ILE A 86 3.99 12.38 -4.25
C ILE A 86 4.63 13.65 -3.67
N THR A 87 5.37 14.36 -4.51
CA THR A 87 5.99 15.65 -4.15
C THR A 87 5.63 16.73 -5.19
N PRO A 88 5.38 17.98 -4.77
CA PRO A 88 5.20 19.10 -5.69
C PRO A 88 6.43 19.26 -6.59
N ASP A 89 7.61 19.26 -5.99
CA ASP A 89 8.92 19.28 -6.63
C ASP A 89 9.96 18.49 -5.80
N ASN A 90 11.14 18.26 -6.36
CA ASN A 90 12.23 17.56 -5.66
C ASN A 90 12.83 18.33 -4.46
N SER A 91 12.59 19.63 -4.37
CA SER A 91 13.05 20.48 -3.27
C SER A 91 12.06 20.55 -2.09
N SER A 92 10.87 19.97 -2.25
CA SER A 92 9.79 20.12 -1.28
C SER A 92 10.16 19.46 0.05
N PRO A 93 9.89 20.16 1.17
CA PRO A 93 10.15 19.63 2.50
C PRO A 93 9.33 18.35 2.74
N LEU A 94 9.78 17.52 3.68
CA LEU A 94 9.13 16.25 4.01
C LEU A 94 7.65 16.41 4.41
N GLU A 95 7.30 17.59 4.90
CA GLU A 95 5.98 17.98 5.39
C GLU A 95 4.93 18.06 4.29
N ASP A 96 5.36 18.43 3.07
CA ASP A 96 4.53 18.60 1.89
C ASP A 96 4.40 17.30 1.08
N ARG A 97 4.99 16.21 1.58
CA ARG A 97 4.98 14.92 0.89
C ARG A 97 3.74 14.13 1.30
N LEU A 98 3.08 13.60 0.29
CA LEU A 98 1.96 12.68 0.45
C LEU A 98 2.43 11.31 0.01
N THR A 99 2.41 10.32 0.88
CA THR A 99 2.79 8.95 0.51
C THR A 99 1.56 8.06 0.47
N LEU A 100 1.27 7.49 -0.69
CA LEU A 100 0.17 6.54 -0.87
C LEU A 100 0.68 5.12 -0.67
N LEU A 101 -0.09 4.28 0.02
CA LEU A 101 0.17 2.87 0.22
C LEU A 101 -0.74 2.05 -0.68
N PHE A 102 -0.14 1.17 -1.47
CA PHE A 102 -0.83 0.25 -2.36
C PHE A 102 -0.44 -1.18 -2.04
N ARG A 103 -1.36 -2.08 -2.36
CA ARG A 103 -1.22 -3.52 -2.21
C ARG A 103 -0.76 -4.16 -3.51
N TRP A 104 0.23 -5.05 -3.46
CA TRP A 104 0.70 -5.72 -4.67
C TRP A 104 -0.35 -6.64 -5.29
N LYS A 105 -1.11 -7.37 -4.47
CA LYS A 105 -2.01 -8.45 -4.92
C LYS A 105 -3.07 -8.03 -5.95
N ASP A 106 -3.52 -6.79 -5.90
CA ASP A 106 -4.58 -6.25 -6.77
C ASP A 106 -4.39 -4.76 -7.11
N LEU A 107 -3.29 -4.14 -6.66
CA LEU A 107 -2.97 -2.73 -6.86
C LEU A 107 -3.95 -1.76 -6.19
N TYR A 108 -4.77 -2.24 -5.25
CA TYR A 108 -5.69 -1.37 -4.51
C TYR A 108 -4.95 -0.46 -3.54
N PHE A 109 -5.53 0.73 -3.37
CA PHE A 109 -5.10 1.71 -2.38
C PHE A 109 -5.53 1.28 -0.98
N GLU A 110 -4.65 1.41 0.01
CA GLU A 110 -4.86 0.91 1.38
C GLU A 110 -4.87 2.03 2.42
N ALA A 111 -3.96 3.00 2.26
CA ALA A 111 -3.76 4.09 3.21
C ALA A 111 -2.95 5.22 2.58
N PHE A 112 -2.97 6.40 3.18
CA PHE A 112 -1.98 7.44 2.87
C PHE A 112 -1.29 7.95 4.13
N HIS A 113 -0.04 8.36 3.99
CA HIS A 113 0.76 9.02 5.01
C HIS A 113 0.93 10.49 4.65
N SER A 114 0.65 11.35 5.62
CA SER A 114 0.87 12.78 5.51
C SER A 114 1.15 13.37 6.88
N LYS A 115 2.11 14.30 6.94
CA LYS A 115 2.49 15.04 8.17
C LYS A 115 2.72 14.12 9.39
N GLY A 116 3.38 12.98 9.17
CA GLY A 116 3.73 12.03 10.23
C GLY A 116 2.58 11.15 10.75
N LYS A 117 1.46 11.10 10.02
CA LYS A 117 0.30 10.27 10.35
C LYS A 117 -0.11 9.39 9.18
N TRP A 118 -0.59 8.21 9.49
CA TRP A 118 -1.29 7.33 8.56
C TRP A 118 -2.79 7.55 8.62
N TYR A 119 -3.42 7.55 7.46
CA TYR A 119 -4.86 7.57 7.27
C TYR A 119 -5.22 6.28 6.52
N ARG A 120 -5.72 5.30 7.27
CA ARG A 120 -5.95 3.93 6.80
C ARG A 120 -7.42 3.74 6.46
N MET A 121 -7.71 3.17 5.29
CA MET A 121 -9.07 2.90 4.84
C MET A 121 -9.72 1.79 5.68
N GLY A 122 -11.06 1.75 5.72
CA GLY A 122 -11.81 0.82 6.57
C GLY A 122 -11.68 -0.65 6.16
N ASP A 123 -11.46 -0.87 4.87
CA ASP A 123 -11.28 -2.16 4.19
C ASP A 123 -9.81 -2.54 3.96
N ALA A 124 -8.89 -1.81 4.57
CA ALA A 124 -7.46 -2.06 4.41
C ALA A 124 -7.06 -3.43 4.98
N GLU A 125 -6.51 -4.32 4.14
CA GLU A 125 -6.16 -5.69 4.51
C GLU A 125 -4.69 -5.83 4.91
N GLU A 126 -3.81 -5.04 4.31
CA GLU A 126 -2.36 -5.15 4.52
C GLU A 126 -1.92 -4.44 5.81
N THR A 127 -0.77 -4.88 6.35
CA THR A 127 -0.15 -4.19 7.49
C THR A 127 0.57 -2.94 7.02
N LEU A 128 0.50 -1.86 7.83
CA LEU A 128 1.27 -0.65 7.54
C LEU A 128 2.79 -0.93 7.54
N PRO A 129 3.57 -0.23 6.71
CA PRO A 129 5.02 -0.36 6.70
C PRO A 129 5.63 -0.06 8.07
N PRO A 130 6.83 -0.59 8.35
CA PRO A 130 7.51 -0.36 9.60
C PRO A 130 7.88 1.12 9.80
N ARG A 131 7.90 1.56 11.06
CA ARG A 131 8.22 2.95 11.42
C ARG A 131 9.63 3.39 11.04
N SER A 132 10.54 2.42 10.83
CA SER A 132 11.88 2.65 10.28
C SER A 132 11.84 3.22 8.86
N GLN A 133 10.76 2.96 8.12
CA GLN A 133 10.57 3.41 6.75
C GLN A 133 9.80 4.73 6.66
N LEU A 134 8.71 4.85 7.41
CA LEU A 134 7.96 6.10 7.56
C LEU A 134 7.64 6.30 9.03
N ASN A 135 8.13 7.40 9.61
CA ASN A 135 7.92 7.68 11.02
C ASN A 135 6.47 8.14 11.28
N TYR A 136 5.86 7.58 12.32
CA TYR A 136 4.57 7.99 12.88
C TYR A 136 4.49 7.62 14.37
N PRO A 137 3.69 8.33 15.19
CA PRO A 137 3.49 7.98 16.60
C PRO A 137 2.88 6.59 16.80
N MET A 138 3.27 5.90 17.88
CA MET A 138 2.82 4.52 18.17
C MET A 138 1.41 4.43 18.78
N LYS A 139 0.90 5.55 19.31
CA LYS A 139 -0.44 5.59 19.92
C LYS A 139 -1.51 5.59 18.82
N GLU A 140 -2.46 4.65 18.91
CA GLU A 140 -3.69 4.68 18.10
C GLU A 140 -4.36 6.06 18.25
N HIS A 141 -4.94 6.58 17.16
CA HIS A 141 -5.50 7.93 17.05
C HIS A 141 -4.50 9.09 17.08
N GLN A 142 -3.22 8.88 17.44
CA GLN A 142 -2.18 9.91 17.28
C GLN A 142 -1.38 9.74 16.00
N GLY A 143 -1.01 8.52 15.65
CA GLY A 143 -0.22 8.24 14.45
C GLY A 143 -0.95 7.47 13.34
N ILE A 144 -2.08 6.84 13.67
CA ILE A 144 -2.93 6.14 12.70
C ILE A 144 -4.37 6.57 12.93
N VAL A 145 -4.98 7.12 11.88
CA VAL A 145 -6.38 7.52 11.79
C VAL A 145 -7.09 6.51 10.90
N LYS A 146 -8.18 5.92 11.39
CA LYS A 146 -9.03 5.02 10.59
C LYS A 146 -10.08 5.85 9.87
N ILE A 147 -10.13 5.74 8.56
CA ILE A 147 -11.15 6.34 7.71
C ILE A 147 -12.30 5.33 7.61
N PRO A 148 -13.55 5.71 7.95
CA PRO A 148 -14.68 4.79 7.97
C PRO A 148 -15.23 4.45 6.57
N PHE A 149 -14.55 4.86 5.51
CA PHE A 149 -14.92 4.60 4.12
C PHE A 149 -14.11 3.43 3.57
N GLU A 150 -14.76 2.65 2.70
CA GLU A 150 -14.10 1.63 1.90
C GLU A 150 -13.54 2.26 0.61
N THR A 151 -12.57 1.59 0.00
CA THR A 151 -11.88 2.01 -1.23
C THR A 151 -12.70 1.83 -2.50
N THR A 152 -13.90 1.26 -2.39
CA THR A 152 -14.78 1.06 -3.55
C THR A 152 -15.22 2.41 -4.15
N TYR A 153 -15.24 2.48 -5.49
CA TYR A 153 -15.68 3.71 -6.18
C TYR A 153 -17.08 4.18 -5.76
N ALA A 154 -17.99 3.26 -5.41
CA ALA A 154 -19.32 3.59 -4.91
C ALA A 154 -19.28 4.30 -3.55
N SER A 155 -18.40 3.84 -2.65
CA SER A 155 -18.16 4.43 -1.32
C SER A 155 -17.52 5.82 -1.43
N VAL A 156 -16.55 5.98 -2.33
CA VAL A 156 -15.78 7.23 -2.49
C VAL A 156 -16.52 8.30 -3.30
N LEU A 157 -17.20 7.92 -4.39
CA LEU A 157 -17.77 8.87 -5.35
C LEU A 157 -19.24 9.19 -5.11
N GLY A 158 -19.99 8.30 -4.44
CA GLY A 158 -21.45 8.39 -4.41
C GLY A 158 -22.04 8.53 -5.83
N LYS A 159 -22.77 9.63 -6.12
CA LYS A 159 -23.32 9.98 -7.46
C LYS A 159 -22.53 11.08 -8.20
N LYS A 160 -21.33 11.46 -7.76
CA LYS A 160 -20.59 12.58 -8.35
C LYS A 160 -19.64 12.12 -9.45
N SER A 161 -19.60 12.84 -10.56
CA SER A 161 -18.64 12.64 -11.65
C SER A 161 -17.35 13.42 -11.36
N PHE A 162 -16.20 12.76 -11.48
CA PHE A 162 -14.89 13.40 -11.38
C PHE A 162 -14.16 13.32 -12.72
N GLN A 163 -13.45 14.38 -13.07
CA GLN A 163 -12.71 14.47 -14.32
C GLN A 163 -11.28 13.98 -14.11
N CYS A 164 -10.97 12.78 -14.62
CA CYS A 164 -9.60 12.27 -14.71
C CYS A 164 -8.92 12.87 -15.95
N ALA A 165 -8.30 14.03 -15.78
CA ALA A 165 -7.45 14.69 -16.78
C ALA A 165 -6.11 15.06 -16.11
N PRO A 166 -5.03 15.41 -16.84
CA PRO A 166 -3.83 15.97 -16.22
C PRO A 166 -4.19 17.35 -15.68
N MET A 167 -4.86 17.37 -14.54
CA MET A 167 -5.14 18.58 -13.80
C MET A 167 -3.81 19.02 -13.20
N GLY A 168 -3.51 20.32 -13.32
CA GLY A 168 -2.23 20.87 -12.89
C GLY A 168 -1.86 20.51 -11.43
N PRO A 169 -0.59 20.70 -11.06
CA PRO A 169 0.02 20.19 -9.82
C PRO A 169 -0.72 20.52 -8.51
N GLY A 170 -1.64 21.50 -8.50
CA GLY A 170 -2.39 21.91 -7.31
C GLY A 170 -3.74 21.22 -7.06
N SER A 171 -4.25 20.37 -7.96
CA SER A 171 -5.69 20.00 -7.93
C SER A 171 -6.07 18.82 -7.01
N PHE A 172 -5.16 17.89 -6.72
CA PHE A 172 -5.41 16.75 -5.81
C PHE A 172 -4.52 16.75 -4.57
N HIS A 173 -3.33 17.35 -4.68
CA HIS A 173 -2.34 17.40 -3.61
C HIS A 173 -2.71 18.39 -2.50
N ALA A 174 -3.10 19.61 -2.87
CA ALA A 174 -3.50 20.64 -1.89
C ALA A 174 -4.77 20.26 -1.10
N PRO A 175 -5.85 19.72 -1.71
CA PRO A 175 -7.02 19.29 -0.96
C PRO A 175 -6.74 18.16 0.03
N LEU A 176 -5.90 17.17 -0.29
CA LEU A 176 -5.58 16.08 0.64
C LEU A 176 -4.74 16.55 1.83
N LEU A 177 -3.82 17.50 1.60
CA LEU A 177 -3.09 18.15 2.68
C LEU A 177 -4.01 19.03 3.54
N GLN A 178 -5.00 19.68 2.94
CA GLN A 178 -5.95 20.54 3.63
C GLN A 178 -7.00 19.72 4.42
N ASP A 179 -7.55 18.66 3.84
CA ASP A 179 -8.45 17.72 4.53
C ASP A 179 -7.76 17.07 5.73
N SER A 180 -6.44 16.80 5.63
CA SER A 180 -5.65 16.34 6.77
C SER A 180 -5.57 17.36 7.92
N ASP A 181 -5.62 18.66 7.60
CA ASP A 181 -5.68 19.75 8.58
C ASP A 181 -7.10 19.95 9.11
N ASP A 182 -8.15 19.73 8.31
CA ASP A 182 -9.54 19.87 8.73
C ASP A 182 -9.99 18.72 9.62
N ILE A 183 -9.56 17.47 9.34
CA ILE A 183 -9.72 16.33 10.25
C ILE A 183 -9.04 16.62 11.61
N ARG A 184 -7.96 17.42 11.62
CA ARG A 184 -7.25 17.81 12.85
C ARG A 184 -7.98 18.88 13.65
N ARG A 185 -8.73 19.78 12.99
CA ARG A 185 -9.45 20.89 13.63
C ARG A 185 -10.75 20.49 14.30
N GLY A 186 -11.22 19.26 14.05
CA GLY A 186 -12.44 18.74 14.65
C GLY A 186 -13.69 19.35 14.02
N SER A 187 -14.59 18.48 13.58
CA SER A 187 -16.01 18.81 13.52
C SER A 187 -16.53 19.21 14.90
#